data_AF-A0A661WWA0-F1
#
_entry.id   AF-A0A661WWA0-F1
#
_cell.length_a   1.000
_cell.length_b   1.000
_cell.length_c   1.000
_cell.angle_alpha   90.00
_cell.angle_beta   90.00
_cell.angle_gamma   90.00
#
_symmetry.space_group_name_H-M   'P 1'
#
loop_
_entity.id
_entity.type
_entity.pdbx_description
1 polymer ?
#
loop_
_entity_poly.entity_id
_entity_poly.type
_entity_poly.pdbx_seq_one_letter_code
_entity_poly.pdbx_strand_id
1 'polypeptide(L)'
;TGKLTVRSQPAQARIFIDGKDYGQTPATVSLPAGKHVLVLQKDRFASARKSVEVVPRQTQSVQLTLQPLATLLITTEPAGAQIEINGQAKGQSPLNLDVPPDSTLSIRIQKTNYENVTQTVTLKPGAFQKLHFTLSPKT
;
A
#
# COMPACT_ATOMS: atom_id res chain seq x y z
N THR A 1 -2.67 0.91 -34.12
CA THR A 1 -2.45 0.25 -32.83
C THR A 1 -0.99 -0.12 -32.69
N GLY A 2 -0.50 -0.21 -31.45
CA GLY A 2 0.79 -0.80 -31.08
C GLY A 2 0.58 -1.94 -30.10
N LYS A 3 1.64 -2.67 -29.76
CA LYS A 3 1.64 -3.71 -28.73
C LYS A 3 2.48 -3.27 -27.53
N LEU A 4 1.99 -3.58 -26.33
CA LEU A 4 2.71 -3.34 -25.09
C LEU A 4 2.84 -4.65 -24.32
N THR A 5 4.07 -5.11 -24.14
CA THR A 5 4.40 -6.22 -23.23
C THR A 5 4.59 -5.67 -21.84
N VAL A 6 3.72 -6.08 -20.91
CA VAL A 6 3.70 -5.64 -19.52
C VAL A 6 4.22 -6.76 -18.63
N ARG A 7 5.23 -6.46 -17.82
CA ARG A 7 5.83 -7.37 -16.84
C ARG A 7 5.79 -6.73 -15.46
N SER A 8 5.83 -7.57 -14.41
CA SER A 8 6.02 -7.08 -13.05
C SER A 8 6.93 -7.98 -12.24
N GLN A 9 7.52 -7.39 -11.21
CA GLN A 9 8.18 -8.11 -10.13
C GLN A 9 7.51 -7.76 -8.80
N PRO A 10 6.91 -8.72 -8.07
CA PRO A 10 6.67 -10.11 -8.48
C PRO A 10 5.72 -10.21 -9.68
N ALA A 11 5.73 -11.35 -10.37
CA ALA A 11 4.82 -11.66 -11.47
C ALA A 11 3.36 -11.82 -11.00
N GLN A 12 2.43 -12.00 -11.94
CA GLN A 12 0.99 -12.16 -11.68
C GLN A 12 0.37 -10.95 -10.95
N ALA A 13 0.77 -9.73 -11.35
CA ALA A 13 0.07 -8.52 -10.97
C ALA A 13 -1.07 -8.27 -11.96
N ARG A 14 -2.25 -7.88 -11.46
CA ARG A 14 -3.39 -7.47 -12.28
C ARG A 14 -3.04 -6.20 -13.06
N ILE A 15 -3.35 -6.19 -14.34
CA ILE A 15 -3.04 -5.10 -15.28
C ILE A 15 -4.31 -4.28 -15.51
N PHE A 16 -4.23 -2.98 -15.26
CA PHE A 16 -5.24 -2.01 -15.67
C PHE A 16 -4.62 -0.98 -16.59
N ILE A 17 -5.27 -0.70 -17.72
CA ILE A 17 -4.84 0.34 -18.66
C ILE A 17 -6.04 1.23 -18.95
N ASP A 18 -5.90 2.51 -18.63
CA ASP A 18 -6.98 3.50 -18.66
C ASP A 18 -8.23 3.05 -17.88
N GLY A 19 -8.00 2.37 -16.75
CA GLY A 19 -9.05 1.83 -15.89
C GLY A 19 -9.67 0.51 -16.38
N LYS A 20 -9.35 0.05 -17.59
CA LYS A 20 -9.82 -1.24 -18.11
C LYS A 20 -8.87 -2.37 -17.72
N ASP A 21 -9.44 -3.50 -17.35
CA ASP A 21 -8.71 -4.72 -16.97
C ASP A 21 -8.19 -5.51 -18.18
N TYR A 22 -6.92 -5.92 -18.14
CA TYR A 22 -6.24 -6.69 -19.18
C TYR A 22 -5.64 -8.03 -18.68
N GLY A 23 -6.08 -8.52 -17.52
CA GLY A 23 -5.59 -9.78 -16.96
C GLY A 23 -4.37 -9.58 -16.07
N GLN A 24 -3.38 -10.48 -16.14
CA GLN A 24 -2.23 -10.49 -15.24
C GLN A 24 -0.90 -10.47 -15.98
N THR A 25 0.13 -9.91 -15.35
CA THR A 25 1.50 -9.95 -15.86
C THR A 25 2.11 -11.38 -15.77
N PRO A 26 2.98 -11.76 -16.71
CA PRO A 26 3.31 -11.04 -17.95
C PRO A 26 2.19 -11.18 -18.99
N ALA A 27 1.88 -10.09 -19.71
CA ALA A 27 0.94 -10.12 -20.83
C ALA A 27 1.35 -9.13 -21.92
N THR A 28 1.02 -9.44 -23.18
CA THR A 28 1.14 -8.50 -24.31
C THR A 28 -0.25 -8.06 -24.74
N VAL A 29 -0.50 -6.76 -24.68
CA VAL A 29 -1.78 -6.15 -25.01
C VAL A 29 -1.66 -5.29 -26.28
N SER A 30 -2.71 -5.25 -27.10
CA SER A 30 -2.78 -4.35 -28.26
C SER A 30 -3.59 -3.11 -27.89
N LEU A 31 -3.01 -1.93 -28.10
CA LEU A 31 -3.59 -0.65 -27.68
C LEU A 31 -3.60 0.33 -28.86
N PRO A 32 -4.50 1.34 -28.84
CA PRO A 32 -4.37 2.52 -29.68
C PRO A 32 -2.97 3.14 -29.55
N ALA A 33 -2.55 3.89 -30.57
CA ALA A 33 -1.35 4.68 -30.44
C ALA A 33 -1.65 5.90 -29.56
N GLY A 34 -0.68 6.32 -28.74
CA GLY A 34 -0.83 7.47 -27.84
C GLY A 34 -0.49 7.14 -26.39
N LYS A 35 -0.82 8.08 -25.50
CA LYS A 35 -0.55 7.94 -24.07
C LYS A 35 -1.63 7.12 -23.38
N HIS A 36 -1.19 6.19 -22.53
CA HIS A 36 -2.04 5.34 -21.72
C HIS A 36 -1.55 5.34 -20.28
N VAL A 37 -2.47 5.19 -19.33
CA VAL A 37 -2.14 5.05 -17.90
C VAL A 37 -2.16 3.57 -17.54
N LEU A 38 -0.98 3.00 -17.30
CA LEU A 38 -0.81 1.65 -16.78
C LEU A 38 -0.84 1.67 -15.24
N VAL A 39 -1.68 0.83 -14.66
CA VAL A 39 -1.73 0.54 -13.22
C VAL A 39 -1.57 -0.95 -13.02
N LEU A 40 -0.67 -1.35 -12.13
CA LEU A 40 -0.49 -2.73 -11.69
C LEU A 40 -0.90 -2.87 -10.24
N GLN A 41 -1.68 -3.90 -9.95
CA GLN A 41 -2.16 -4.22 -8.61
C GLN A 41 -1.84 -5.68 -8.26
N LYS A 42 -1.46 -5.92 -7.00
CA LYS A 42 -1.26 -7.27 -6.48
C LYS A 42 -1.52 -7.27 -4.98
N ASP A 43 -2.16 -8.32 -4.50
CA ASP A 43 -2.49 -8.48 -3.08
C ASP A 43 -1.24 -8.36 -2.20
N ARG A 44 -1.35 -7.57 -1.12
CA ARG A 44 -0.24 -7.27 -0.19
C ARG A 44 0.91 -6.45 -0.80
N PHE A 45 0.71 -5.84 -1.98
CA PHE A 45 1.64 -4.88 -2.58
C PHE A 45 0.97 -3.53 -2.81
N ALA A 46 1.77 -2.46 -2.76
CA ALA A 46 1.33 -1.15 -3.20
C ALA A 46 1.11 -1.13 -4.71
N SER A 47 0.03 -0.48 -5.16
CA SER A 47 -0.25 -0.31 -6.59
C SER A 47 0.83 0.55 -7.25
N ALA A 48 1.36 0.10 -8.39
CA ALA A 48 2.28 0.89 -9.20
C ALA A 48 1.56 1.53 -10.38
N ARG A 49 1.81 2.81 -10.65
CA ARG A 49 1.21 3.57 -11.76
C ARG A 49 2.32 4.12 -12.66
N LYS A 50 2.14 4.04 -13.97
CA LYS A 50 3.05 4.61 -14.97
C LYS A 50 2.30 5.10 -16.20
N SER A 51 2.64 6.30 -16.68
CA SER A 51 2.25 6.75 -18.01
C SER A 51 3.14 6.07 -19.04
N VAL A 52 2.55 5.43 -20.05
CA VAL A 52 3.25 4.79 -21.17
C VAL A 52 2.78 5.40 -22.47
N GLU A 53 3.67 5.53 -23.44
CA GLU A 53 3.34 6.00 -24.79
C GLU A 53 3.47 4.82 -25.75
N VAL A 54 2.34 4.45 -26.38
CA VAL A 54 2.25 3.35 -27.33
C VAL A 54 2.48 3.89 -28.74
N VAL A 55 3.50 3.38 -29.41
CA VAL A 55 3.86 3.78 -30.78
C VAL A 55 3.19 2.83 -31.79
N PRO A 56 2.57 3.34 -32.87
CA PRO A 56 1.88 2.50 -33.84
C PRO A 56 2.83 1.50 -34.50
N ARG A 57 2.36 0.27 -34.72
CA ARG A 57 3.10 -0.85 -35.35
C ARG A 57 4.38 -1.28 -34.63
N GLN A 58 4.63 -0.78 -33.42
CA GLN A 58 5.75 -1.22 -32.58
C GLN A 58 5.28 -2.15 -31.47
N THR A 59 6.21 -2.96 -30.95
CA THR A 59 6.03 -3.69 -29.70
C THR A 59 6.99 -3.12 -28.68
N GLN A 60 6.45 -2.47 -27.65
CA GLN A 60 7.22 -1.93 -26.54
C GLN A 60 7.12 -2.84 -25.33
N SER A 61 8.10 -2.79 -24.43
CA SER A 61 8.09 -3.57 -23.18
C SER A 61 8.22 -2.64 -21.99
N VAL A 62 7.44 -2.90 -20.94
CA VAL A 62 7.50 -2.20 -19.67
C VAL A 62 7.54 -3.21 -18.53
N GLN A 63 8.41 -2.96 -17.56
CA GLN A 63 8.47 -3.73 -16.32
C GLN A 63 8.37 -2.77 -15.14
N LEU A 64 7.52 -3.12 -14.17
CA LEU A 64 7.40 -2.40 -12.89
C LEU A 64 7.69 -3.35 -11.73
N THR A 65 8.42 -2.86 -10.72
CA THR A 65 8.59 -3.57 -9.45
C THR A 65 7.55 -3.05 -8.47
N LEU A 66 6.74 -3.95 -7.91
CA LEU A 66 5.79 -3.63 -6.86
C LEU A 66 6.48 -3.76 -5.50
N GLN A 67 6.25 -2.78 -4.64
CA GLN A 67 6.75 -2.81 -3.27
C GLN A 67 5.71 -3.47 -2.35
N PRO A 68 6.10 -4.43 -1.50
CA PRO A 68 5.18 -5.05 -0.55
C PRO A 68 4.69 -4.04 0.48
N LEU A 69 3.43 -4.15 0.87
CA LEU A 69 2.87 -3.40 2.00
C LEU A 69 3.56 -3.84 3.29
N ALA A 70 3.79 -2.89 4.20
CA ALA A 70 4.16 -3.21 5.57
C ALA A 70 2.93 -3.63 6.38
N THR A 71 3.15 -4.31 7.49
CA THR A 71 2.11 -4.69 8.45
C THR A 71 2.46 -4.10 9.80
N LEU A 72 1.50 -3.40 10.41
CA LEU A 72 1.63 -2.80 11.73
C LEU A 72 0.60 -3.40 12.68
N LEU A 73 1.08 -4.05 13.73
CA LEU A 73 0.27 -4.53 14.85
C LEU A 73 0.46 -3.60 16.06
N ILE A 74 -0.60 -2.93 16.48
CA ILE A 74 -0.61 -2.08 17.67
C ILE A 74 -1.39 -2.80 18.77
N THR A 75 -0.76 -2.95 19.93
CA THR A 75 -1.37 -3.51 21.14
C THR A 75 -1.20 -2.54 22.29
N THR A 76 -2.12 -2.55 23.26
CA THR A 76 -2.02 -1.70 24.45
C THR A 76 -2.33 -2.46 25.71
N GLU A 77 -1.79 -1.97 26.82
CA GLU A 77 -2.13 -2.38 28.16
C GLU A 77 -2.57 -1.15 28.97
N PRO A 78 -3.85 -1.06 29.40
CA PRO A 78 -4.91 -2.02 29.15
C PRO A 78 -5.37 -2.06 27.68
N ALA A 79 -5.90 -3.20 27.25
CA ALA A 79 -6.45 -3.40 25.91
C ALA A 79 -7.70 -2.54 25.65
N GLY A 80 -8.13 -2.41 24.39
CA GLY A 80 -9.30 -1.63 24.01
C GLY A 80 -9.07 -0.12 24.12
N ALA A 81 -7.85 0.34 23.84
CA ALA A 81 -7.56 1.77 23.69
C ALA A 81 -7.88 2.20 22.26
N GLN A 82 -8.47 3.39 22.09
CA GLN A 82 -8.75 3.98 20.78
C GLN A 82 -7.44 4.36 20.09
N ILE A 83 -7.32 4.00 18.81
CA ILE A 83 -6.16 4.26 17.97
C ILE A 83 -6.57 5.17 16.81
N GLU A 84 -5.80 6.25 16.66
CA GLU A 84 -5.83 7.14 15.52
C GLU A 84 -4.51 7.03 14.75
N ILE A 85 -4.58 6.96 13.42
CA ILE A 85 -3.43 6.96 12.53
C ILE A 85 -3.55 8.19 11.63
N ASN A 86 -2.54 9.05 11.65
CA ASN A 86 -2.50 10.31 10.90
C ASN A 86 -3.75 11.17 11.14
N GLY A 87 -4.21 11.24 12.40
CA GLY A 87 -5.40 12.00 12.81
C GLY A 87 -6.74 11.36 12.45
N GLN A 88 -6.75 10.16 11.84
CA GLN A 88 -7.98 9.43 11.54
C GLN A 88 -8.18 8.27 12.51
N ALA A 89 -9.34 8.18 13.15
CA ALA A 89 -9.71 7.04 13.97
C ALA A 89 -9.71 5.74 13.13
N LYS A 90 -8.98 4.72 13.60
CA LYS A 90 -8.88 3.40 12.93
C LYS A 90 -9.53 2.26 13.71
N GLY A 91 -9.85 2.46 14.98
CA GLY A 91 -10.50 1.46 15.83
C GLY A 91 -9.84 1.37 17.20
N GLN A 92 -9.94 0.21 17.84
CA GLN A 92 -9.35 -0.05 19.15
C GLN A 92 -8.23 -1.09 19.09
N SER A 93 -7.35 -1.11 20.09
CA SER A 93 -6.33 -2.14 20.25
C SER A 93 -6.93 -3.49 20.69
N PRO A 94 -6.40 -4.63 20.22
CA PRO A 94 -5.33 -4.77 19.23
C PRO A 94 -5.80 -4.40 17.82
N LEU A 95 -4.95 -3.71 17.07
CA LEU A 95 -5.23 -3.25 15.70
C LEU A 95 -4.13 -3.71 14.75
N ASN A 96 -4.51 -4.42 13.68
CA ASN A 96 -3.62 -4.80 12.60
C ASN A 96 -3.90 -3.96 11.35
N LEU A 97 -2.85 -3.40 10.74
CA LEU A 97 -2.96 -2.50 9.60
C LEU A 97 -1.96 -2.86 8.51
N ASP A 98 -2.46 -2.84 7.28
CA ASP A 98 -1.62 -2.80 6.10
C ASP A 98 -1.24 -1.36 5.79
N VAL A 99 0.06 -1.11 5.67
CA VAL A 99 0.61 0.23 5.52
C VAL A 99 1.37 0.30 4.20
N PRO A 100 1.14 1.36 3.39
CA PRO A 100 1.97 1.59 2.21
C PRO A 100 3.47 1.63 2.58
N PRO A 101 4.34 1.08 1.74
CA PRO A 101 5.79 1.10 1.96
C PRO A 101 6.31 2.53 2.14
N ASP A 102 7.40 2.66 2.89
CA ASP A 102 8.13 3.92 3.10
C ASP A 102 7.27 5.05 3.71
N SER A 103 6.13 4.70 4.32
CA SER A 103 5.25 5.65 5.00
C SER A 103 5.69 5.91 6.44
N THR A 104 5.64 7.18 6.83
CA THR A 104 5.73 7.60 8.23
C THR A 104 4.32 7.82 8.77
N LEU A 105 3.97 7.11 9.83
CA LEU A 105 2.67 7.20 10.49
C LEU A 105 2.80 7.90 11.83
N SER A 106 1.90 8.83 12.11
CA SER A 106 1.66 9.36 13.47
C SER A 106 0.54 8.55 14.11
N ILE A 107 0.86 7.86 15.21
CA ILE A 107 -0.04 7.01 15.97
C ILE A 107 -0.41 7.75 17.24
N ARG A 108 -1.71 7.96 17.47
CA ARG A 108 -2.23 8.51 18.72
C ARG A 108 -3.13 7.48 19.40
N ILE A 109 -2.87 7.24 20.68
CA ILE A 109 -3.58 6.25 21.49
C ILE A 109 -4.28 6.98 22.63
N GLN A 110 -5.55 6.67 22.82
CA GLN A 110 -6.40 7.30 23.82
C GLN A 110 -7.22 6.23 24.53
N LYS A 111 -7.34 6.35 25.86
CA LYS A 111 -8.27 5.52 26.64
C LYS A 111 -8.81 6.36 27.80
N THR A 112 -10.09 6.22 28.11
CA THR A 112 -10.73 6.94 29.21
C THR A 112 -9.98 6.72 30.51
N ASN A 113 -9.68 7.80 31.25
CA ASN A 113 -8.88 7.82 32.48
C ASN A 113 -7.39 7.46 32.32
N TYR A 114 -6.86 7.39 31.09
CA TYR A 114 -5.42 7.20 30.82
C TYR A 114 -4.84 8.36 30.02
N GLU A 115 -3.56 8.63 30.21
CA GLU A 115 -2.80 9.60 29.43
C GLU A 115 -2.79 9.23 27.94
N ASN A 116 -2.80 10.26 27.09
CA ASN A 116 -2.71 10.06 25.65
C ASN A 116 -1.25 9.81 25.27
N VAL A 117 -1.01 8.81 24.43
CA VAL A 117 0.33 8.52 23.89
C VAL A 117 0.34 8.87 22.41
N THR A 118 1.41 9.52 21.95
CA THR A 118 1.64 9.76 20.52
C THR A 118 3.03 9.27 20.13
N GLN A 119 3.14 8.52 19.05
CA GLN A 119 4.41 8.03 18.50
C GLN A 119 4.40 8.07 16.99
N THR A 120 5.52 8.48 16.39
CA THR A 120 5.74 8.31 14.95
C THR A 120 6.54 7.05 14.65
N VAL A 121 6.18 6.34 13.59
CA VAL A 121 6.92 5.16 13.10
C VAL A 121 7.03 5.21 11.58
N THR A 122 8.20 4.85 11.06
CA THR A 122 8.42 4.65 9.63
C THR A 122 8.55 3.16 9.35
N LEU A 123 7.77 2.65 8.40
CA LEU A 123 7.76 1.24 8.06
C LEU A 123 8.42 1.01 6.70
N LYS A 124 9.43 0.13 6.68
CA LYS A 124 10.08 -0.30 5.44
C LYS A 124 9.15 -1.22 4.64
N PRO A 125 9.31 -1.32 3.30
CA PRO A 125 8.51 -2.22 2.47
C PRO A 125 8.52 -3.65 3.01
N GLY A 126 7.35 -4.27 3.15
CA GLY A 126 7.20 -5.65 3.60
C GLY A 126 7.53 -5.89 5.08
N ALA A 127 7.87 -4.86 5.86
CA ALA A 127 8.17 -5.02 7.27
C ALA A 127 6.91 -5.43 8.06
N PHE A 128 7.07 -6.36 8.99
CA PHE A 128 6.10 -6.59 10.06
C PHE A 128 6.62 -5.90 11.32
N GLN A 129 5.90 -4.90 11.82
CA GLN A 129 6.23 -4.19 13.04
C GLN A 129 5.13 -4.39 14.07
N LYS A 130 5.50 -4.85 15.26
CA LYS A 130 4.63 -4.84 16.43
C LYS A 130 5.02 -3.66 17.31
N LEU A 131 4.04 -2.88 17.75
CA LEU A 131 4.18 -1.86 18.78
C LEU A 131 3.29 -2.22 19.97
N HIS A 132 3.84 -2.09 21.16
CA HIS A 132 3.13 -2.31 22.40
C HIS A 132 3.25 -1.06 23.27
N PHE A 133 2.12 -0.61 23.82
CA PHE A 133 2.04 0.59 24.64
C PHE A 133 1.38 0.28 25.98
N THR A 134 2.07 0.57 27.07
CA THR A 134 1.48 0.55 28.41
C THR A 134 1.02 1.96 28.73
N LEU A 135 -0.25 2.12 29.10
CA LEU A 135 -0.87 3.41 29.35
C LEU A 135 -0.84 3.75 30.84
N SER A 136 -0.42 4.97 31.16
CA SER A 136 -0.46 5.51 32.52
C SER A 136 -1.83 6.11 32.82
N PRO A 137 -2.44 5.86 34.00
CA PRO A 137 -3.64 6.56 34.42
C PRO A 137 -3.43 8.07 34.48
N LYS A 138 -4.47 8.85 34.20
CA LYS A 138 -4.47 10.30 34.48
C LYS A 138 -4.52 10.52 35.99
N THR A 139 -3.79 11.53 36.45
CA THR A 139 -3.90 12.09 37.81
C THR A 139 -5.17 12.89 38.02
#